data_AF-A0A3D9H5E1-F1
#
_entry.id   AF-A0A3D9H5E1-F1
#
_cell.length_a   1.000
_cell.length_b   1.000
_cell.length_c   1.000
_cell.angle_alpha   90.00
_cell.angle_beta   90.00
_cell.angle_gamma   90.00
#
_symmetry.space_group_name_H-M   'P 1'
#
loop_
_entity.id
_entity.type
_entity.pdbx_description
1 polymer ?
#
loop_
_entity_poly.entity_id
_entity_poly.type
_entity_poly.pdbx_seq_one_letter_code
_entity_poly.pdbx_strand_id
1 'polypeptide(L)'
;MENLQKIKIEGKEYLIIDSIQDFRAEDSFIHRKNKLAQFRGNGESKKHVGTYNGEKGERMANFFNYSTWGKEHYDSNKKRKTFESAKESGALISENRCFFSKANFQKYLRDAKTEYFAQEQNYHNNISEYYNERLEEVNNLETNQIFFSIYDASDNILQRQNRGYIRSDNSIWRLWRELILPSISYLSILKLVPVDNKNAEPLFYFRILLDYQFRSFVHPKSLTTEEELEKEEIESGEIKRTHRKGSEKYRREVINYMPQCPFSKITDERLLIASHIKPYNICIKNKENDQALDYLNGLALSPTYDKLFDQGYITFTNNGELICGTQLSSYTWEKLNINPNAKNKMRIFPEDREMYLDYHRNNVFQDDIDDLI
;
A
#
# COMPACT_ATOMS: atom_id res chain seq x y z
N MET A 1 21.71 -9.44 8.35
CA MET A 1 22.12 -8.41 7.36
C MET A 1 22.30 -8.97 5.94
N GLU A 2 22.38 -10.28 5.71
CA GLU A 2 22.71 -10.83 4.37
C GLU A 2 21.55 -10.88 3.36
N ASN A 3 20.30 -10.69 3.78
CA ASN A 3 19.11 -10.79 2.90
C ASN A 3 18.22 -9.53 2.90
N LEU A 4 18.80 -8.34 3.14
CA LEU A 4 18.02 -7.11 3.05
C LEU A 4 17.56 -6.88 1.61
N GLN A 5 16.28 -6.58 1.45
CA GLN A 5 15.69 -6.31 0.14
C GLN A 5 16.27 -5.02 -0.44
N LYS A 6 16.52 -5.03 -1.75
CA LYS A 6 17.00 -3.87 -2.50
C LYS A 6 15.85 -3.14 -3.17
N ILE A 7 16.02 -1.83 -3.33
CA ILE A 7 15.15 -0.95 -4.11
C ILE A 7 16.01 0.04 -4.90
N LYS A 8 15.56 0.44 -6.09
CA LYS A 8 16.20 1.46 -6.92
C LYS A 8 15.41 2.76 -6.83
N ILE A 9 16.12 3.85 -6.59
CA ILE A 9 15.55 5.20 -6.58
C ILE A 9 16.45 6.06 -7.44
N GLU A 10 15.90 6.60 -8.53
CA GLU A 10 16.63 7.42 -9.52
C GLU A 10 17.92 6.75 -10.02
N GLY A 11 17.85 5.44 -10.27
CA GLY A 11 18.98 4.63 -10.77
C GLY A 11 20.02 4.23 -9.72
N LYS A 12 19.87 4.64 -8.46
CA LYS A 12 20.75 4.23 -7.34
C LYS A 12 20.11 3.12 -6.53
N GLU A 13 20.90 2.12 -6.14
CA GLU A 13 20.44 1.02 -5.29
C GLU A 13 20.52 1.36 -3.80
N TYR A 14 19.46 1.02 -3.06
CA TYR A 14 19.35 1.15 -1.63
C TYR A 14 18.94 -0.18 -0.99
N LEU A 15 19.40 -0.40 0.24
CA LEU A 15 18.97 -1.50 1.11
C LEU A 15 17.86 -1.01 2.03
N ILE A 16 16.77 -1.77 2.11
CA ILE A 16 15.73 -1.58 3.11
C ILE A 16 16.23 -2.17 4.43
N ILE A 17 16.65 -1.31 5.36
CA ILE A 17 17.21 -1.73 6.65
C ILE A 17 16.15 -1.84 7.74
N ASP A 18 15.05 -1.10 7.62
CA ASP A 18 13.89 -1.17 8.50
C ASP A 18 12.65 -0.64 7.77
N SER A 19 11.47 -0.95 8.28
CA SER A 19 10.22 -0.43 7.74
C SER A 19 9.17 -0.28 8.84
N ILE A 20 8.35 0.76 8.72
CA ILE A 20 7.08 0.82 9.44
C ILE A 20 5.96 0.69 8.43
N GLN A 21 5.06 -0.25 8.69
CA GLN A 21 3.89 -0.54 7.87
C GLN A 21 2.61 -0.18 8.62
N ASP A 22 1.49 -0.10 7.91
CA ASP A 22 0.13 -0.04 8.47
C ASP A 22 -0.19 1.19 9.34
N PHE A 23 0.46 2.34 9.11
CA PHE A 23 0.03 3.59 9.73
C PHE A 23 -1.24 4.11 9.06
N ARG A 24 -2.39 3.67 9.55
CA ARG A 24 -3.68 4.18 9.09
C ARG A 24 -3.73 5.71 9.15
N ALA A 25 -4.27 6.30 8.09
CA ALA A 25 -4.60 7.71 8.03
C ALA A 25 -5.78 7.98 8.97
N GLU A 26 -5.47 8.58 10.11
CA GLU A 26 -6.46 9.01 11.08
C GLU A 26 -7.21 10.24 10.53
N ASP A 27 -8.51 10.33 10.78
CA ASP A 27 -9.30 11.52 10.42
C ASP A 27 -8.73 12.80 11.05
N SER A 28 -8.11 12.69 12.23
CA SER A 28 -7.38 13.78 12.88
C SER A 28 -6.34 14.40 11.97
N PHE A 29 -5.64 13.64 11.12
CA PHE A 29 -4.58 14.15 10.24
C PHE A 29 -5.13 14.70 8.92
N ILE A 30 -6.30 14.23 8.49
CA ILE A 30 -6.83 14.46 7.14
C ILE A 30 -7.33 15.89 6.98
N HIS A 31 -7.10 16.47 5.80
CA HIS A 31 -7.58 17.81 5.49
C HIS A 31 -9.11 17.85 5.44
N ARG A 32 -9.71 18.92 5.96
CA ARG A 32 -11.17 19.13 6.05
C ARG A 32 -11.98 18.78 4.79
N LYS A 33 -11.38 18.93 3.60
CA LYS A 33 -12.01 18.58 2.32
C LYS A 33 -12.38 17.09 2.23
N ASN A 34 -11.59 16.18 2.81
CA ASN A 34 -11.78 14.71 2.74
C ASN A 34 -12.23 14.09 4.05
N LYS A 35 -12.69 14.87 5.03
CA LYS A 35 -13.12 14.31 6.32
C LYS A 35 -14.46 13.62 6.22
N LEU A 36 -14.64 12.56 7.01
CA LEU A 36 -15.93 11.89 7.11
C LEU A 36 -16.95 12.76 7.82
N ALA A 37 -18.21 12.65 7.41
CA ALA A 37 -19.32 13.44 7.96
C ALA A 37 -19.45 13.31 9.50
N GLN A 38 -19.05 12.16 10.05
CA GLN A 38 -19.11 11.87 11.49
C GLN A 38 -18.06 12.64 12.32
N PHE A 39 -17.00 13.17 11.71
CA PHE A 39 -15.93 13.86 12.42
C PHE A 39 -15.94 15.36 12.16
N ARG A 40 -15.57 16.18 13.14
CA ARG A 40 -15.51 17.65 13.01
C ARG A 40 -14.06 18.17 13.03
N GLY A 41 -13.89 19.46 12.72
CA GLY A 41 -12.61 20.16 12.80
C GLY A 41 -11.78 20.13 11.52
N ASN A 42 -10.72 20.95 11.47
CA ASN A 42 -9.97 21.21 10.24
C ASN A 42 -8.90 20.15 9.89
N GLY A 43 -8.69 19.19 10.79
CA GLY A 43 -7.57 18.26 10.76
C GLY A 43 -6.29 18.89 11.29
N GLU A 44 -5.63 18.19 12.19
CA GLU A 44 -4.26 18.43 12.62
C GLU A 44 -3.29 18.18 11.47
N SER A 45 -2.19 18.93 11.47
CA SER A 45 -1.09 18.77 10.52
C SER A 45 0.05 17.93 11.11
N LYS A 46 -0.18 17.26 12.24
CA LYS A 46 0.75 16.33 12.87
C LYS A 46 0.27 14.90 12.66
N LYS A 47 1.16 14.01 12.21
CA LYS A 47 0.86 12.58 12.02
C LYS A 47 1.37 11.81 13.21
N HIS A 48 0.49 11.04 13.84
CA HIS A 48 0.88 10.07 14.87
C HIS A 48 1.68 8.92 14.25
N VAL A 49 2.84 8.62 14.83
CA VAL A 49 3.79 7.58 14.38
C VAL A 49 4.10 6.55 15.48
N GLY A 50 3.37 6.57 16.59
CA GLY A 50 3.49 5.57 17.64
C GLY A 50 3.70 6.16 19.02
N THR A 51 4.12 5.31 19.95
CA THR A 51 4.35 5.66 21.36
C THR A 51 5.84 5.66 21.64
N TYR A 52 6.35 6.62 22.41
CA TYR A 52 7.78 6.79 22.66
C TYR A 52 8.29 6.19 23.98
N ASN A 53 7.44 5.54 24.78
CA ASN A 53 7.86 4.78 25.96
C ASN A 53 7.89 3.26 25.72
N GLY A 54 8.75 2.56 26.47
CA GLY A 54 8.91 1.10 26.43
C GLY A 54 9.54 0.59 25.14
N GLU A 55 9.44 -0.72 24.90
CA GLU A 55 10.04 -1.38 23.72
C GLU A 55 9.56 -0.78 22.39
N LYS A 56 8.29 -0.36 22.32
CA LYS A 56 7.74 0.32 21.14
C LYS A 56 8.42 1.67 20.89
N GLY A 57 8.73 2.40 21.97
CA GLY A 57 9.46 3.65 21.92
C GLY A 57 10.89 3.47 21.46
N GLU A 58 11.59 2.46 21.97
CA GLU A 58 12.95 2.10 21.53
C GLU A 58 12.97 1.74 20.04
N ARG A 59 12.01 0.94 19.57
CA ARG A 59 11.88 0.61 18.15
C ARG A 59 11.64 1.86 17.30
N MET A 60 10.74 2.75 17.72
CA MET A 60 10.47 4.00 17.00
C MET A 60 11.69 4.93 17.00
N ALA A 61 12.41 5.01 18.12
CA ALA A 61 13.63 5.81 18.24
C ALA A 61 14.75 5.28 17.33
N ASN A 62 14.94 3.95 17.30
CA ASN A 62 15.87 3.29 16.40
C ASN A 62 15.48 3.48 14.94
N PHE A 63 14.19 3.46 14.61
CA PHE A 63 13.72 3.69 13.24
C PHE A 63 14.08 5.11 12.78
N PHE A 64 13.67 6.14 13.51
CA PHE A 64 13.89 7.54 13.13
C PHE A 64 15.28 8.09 13.49
N ASN A 65 16.13 7.31 14.16
CA ASN A 65 17.37 7.80 14.81
C ASN A 65 17.10 9.01 15.74
N TYR A 66 15.97 8.99 16.45
CA TYR A 66 15.50 10.12 17.25
C TYR A 66 14.80 9.66 18.54
N SER A 67 15.33 10.07 19.70
CA SER A 67 14.89 9.57 21.02
C SER A 67 14.29 10.63 21.95
N THR A 68 14.38 11.93 21.61
CA THR A 68 13.97 13.02 22.51
C THR A 68 12.53 13.47 22.30
N TRP A 69 11.61 12.53 22.07
CA TRP A 69 10.19 12.83 21.81
C TRP A 69 9.53 13.64 22.93
N GLY A 70 8.65 14.56 22.56
CA GLY A 70 7.95 15.46 23.48
C GLY A 70 8.79 16.66 23.93
N LYS A 71 9.93 16.92 23.28
CA LYS A 71 10.75 18.11 23.56
C LYS A 71 9.93 19.37 23.30
N GLU A 72 10.02 20.31 24.23
CA GLU A 72 9.32 21.59 24.11
C GLU A 72 10.07 22.50 23.13
N HIS A 73 9.32 23.03 22.17
CA HIS A 73 9.75 24.08 21.27
C HIS A 73 8.50 24.76 20.69
N TYR A 74 8.62 26.03 20.33
CA TYR A 74 7.47 26.81 19.90
C TYR A 74 7.91 28.04 19.11
N ASP A 75 7.22 28.34 18.00
CA ASP A 75 7.37 29.59 17.27
C ASP A 75 6.31 30.58 17.76
N SER A 76 6.77 31.62 18.46
CA SER A 76 5.90 32.66 19.02
C SER A 76 5.12 33.45 17.96
N ASN A 77 5.67 33.60 16.76
CA ASN A 77 5.04 34.35 15.68
C ASN A 77 3.92 33.53 15.03
N LYS A 78 4.22 32.27 14.69
CA LYS A 78 3.24 31.37 14.05
C LYS A 78 2.32 30.68 15.05
N LYS A 79 2.58 30.86 16.35
CA LYS A 79 1.85 30.26 17.48
C LYS A 79 1.73 28.74 17.38
N ARG A 80 2.78 28.08 16.92
CA ARG A 80 2.82 26.62 16.72
C ARG A 80 4.25 26.09 16.71
N LYS A 81 4.41 24.77 16.81
CA LYS A 81 5.65 24.07 16.46
C LYS A 81 5.95 24.24 14.96
N THR A 82 7.21 24.51 14.63
CA THR A 82 7.72 24.77 13.27
C THR A 82 9.07 24.09 13.07
N PHE A 83 9.47 23.98 11.82
CA PHE A 83 10.80 23.48 11.46
C PHE A 83 11.92 24.29 12.13
N GLU A 84 11.89 25.63 12.06
CA GLU A 84 12.94 26.48 12.65
C GLU A 84 13.01 26.33 14.17
N SER A 85 11.86 26.40 14.87
CA SER A 85 11.85 26.21 16.33
C SER A 85 12.36 24.81 16.73
N ALA A 86 12.06 23.79 15.93
CA ALA A 86 12.56 22.44 16.15
C ALA A 86 14.07 22.35 15.91
N LYS A 87 14.59 23.00 14.87
CA LYS A 87 16.02 23.02 14.55
C LYS A 87 16.83 23.69 15.66
N GLU A 88 16.40 24.86 16.11
CA GLU A 88 17.04 25.60 17.22
C GLU A 88 17.00 24.82 18.53
N SER A 89 15.87 24.16 18.81
CA SER A 89 15.68 23.42 20.05
C SER A 89 16.20 21.98 20.00
N GLY A 90 16.77 21.51 18.88
CA GLY A 90 17.21 20.12 18.70
C GLY A 90 16.06 19.10 18.79
N ALA A 91 14.88 19.45 18.27
CA ALA A 91 13.72 18.58 18.08
C ALA A 91 13.50 18.19 16.60
N LEU A 92 14.50 18.43 15.76
CA LEU A 92 14.51 18.02 14.36
C LEU A 92 14.78 16.51 14.25
N ILE A 93 13.96 15.81 13.46
CA ILE A 93 14.07 14.35 13.29
C ILE A 93 14.90 14.03 12.04
N SER A 94 14.58 14.69 10.93
CA SER A 94 15.29 14.49 9.67
C SER A 94 15.18 15.74 8.79
N GLU A 95 16.30 16.27 8.33
CA GLU A 95 16.37 17.43 7.45
C GLU A 95 16.56 17.00 5.99
N ASN A 96 15.53 17.18 5.15
CA ASN A 96 15.58 16.89 3.72
C ASN A 96 16.01 15.45 3.34
N ARG A 97 15.72 14.46 4.21
CA ARG A 97 16.00 13.03 3.98
C ARG A 97 14.75 12.16 3.91
N CYS A 98 13.57 12.76 4.08
CA CYS A 98 12.31 12.09 3.84
C CYS A 98 11.83 12.43 2.43
N PHE A 99 11.18 11.50 1.73
CA PHE A 99 10.61 11.82 0.43
C PHE A 99 9.34 11.03 0.12
N PHE A 100 8.50 11.62 -0.73
CA PHE A 100 7.42 10.92 -1.43
C PHE A 100 7.82 10.75 -2.90
N SER A 101 7.31 9.70 -3.54
CA SER A 101 7.41 9.50 -4.99
C SER A 101 6.16 9.99 -5.69
N LYS A 102 6.33 10.74 -6.78
CA LYS A 102 5.25 11.14 -7.69
C LYS A 102 4.48 9.94 -8.23
N ALA A 103 5.18 8.87 -8.60
CA ALA A 103 4.57 7.64 -9.09
C ALA A 103 3.66 7.00 -8.03
N ASN A 104 4.09 7.00 -6.75
CA ASN A 104 3.26 6.52 -5.65
C ASN A 104 1.98 7.35 -5.46
N PHE A 105 2.04 8.69 -5.57
CA PHE A 105 0.84 9.53 -5.51
C PHE A 105 -0.10 9.31 -6.70
N GLN A 106 0.43 9.18 -7.91
CA GLN A 106 -0.37 8.88 -9.10
C GLN A 106 -1.06 7.52 -8.98
N LYS A 107 -0.33 6.49 -8.51
CA LYS A 107 -0.90 5.16 -8.25
C LYS A 107 -2.00 5.24 -7.20
N TYR A 108 -1.73 5.87 -6.06
CA TYR A 108 -2.72 6.04 -5.00
C TYR A 108 -4.01 6.72 -5.50
N LEU A 109 -3.90 7.82 -6.27
CA LEU A 109 -5.08 8.49 -6.83
C LEU A 109 -5.84 7.60 -7.81
N ARG A 110 -5.14 6.86 -8.69
CA ARG A 110 -5.77 5.89 -9.59
C ARG A 110 -6.54 4.83 -8.81
N ASP A 111 -5.92 4.27 -7.77
CA ASP A 111 -6.51 3.22 -6.93
C ASP A 111 -7.71 3.79 -6.14
N ALA A 112 -7.60 5.00 -5.59
CA ALA A 112 -8.64 5.67 -4.83
C ALA A 112 -9.77 6.26 -5.68
N LYS A 113 -9.59 6.34 -7.02
CA LYS A 113 -10.54 6.97 -7.94
C LYS A 113 -11.96 6.49 -7.72
N THR A 114 -12.18 5.18 -7.57
CA THR A 114 -13.53 4.66 -7.36
C THR A 114 -14.19 5.27 -6.12
N GLU A 115 -13.47 5.33 -5.00
CA GLU A 115 -14.01 5.89 -3.75
C GLU A 115 -14.24 7.40 -3.85
N TYR A 116 -13.38 8.12 -4.57
CA TYR A 116 -13.59 9.55 -4.84
C TYR A 116 -14.95 9.84 -5.50
N PHE A 117 -15.40 8.97 -6.40
CA PHE A 117 -16.69 9.12 -7.09
C PHE A 117 -17.86 8.45 -6.37
N ALA A 118 -17.66 7.27 -5.78
CA ALA A 118 -18.70 6.49 -5.11
C ALA A 118 -19.02 7.01 -3.70
N GLN A 119 -18.02 7.51 -2.98
CA GLN A 119 -18.15 8.18 -1.67
C GLN A 119 -18.86 7.35 -0.59
N GLU A 120 -18.60 6.05 -0.54
CA GLU A 120 -19.34 5.11 0.31
C GLU A 120 -19.09 5.32 1.80
N GLN A 121 -17.97 5.94 2.18
CA GLN A 121 -17.66 6.24 3.58
C GLN A 121 -18.43 7.43 4.16
N ASN A 122 -19.22 8.15 3.36
CA ASN A 122 -19.95 9.36 3.72
C ASN A 122 -19.04 10.52 4.17
N TYR A 123 -18.74 11.42 3.22
CA TYR A 123 -17.88 12.59 3.42
C TYR A 123 -18.70 13.85 3.71
N HIS A 124 -18.07 14.86 4.33
CA HIS A 124 -18.70 16.19 4.48
C HIS A 124 -18.90 16.90 3.15
N ASN A 125 -17.91 16.80 2.26
CA ASN A 125 -17.91 17.46 0.96
C ASN A 125 -18.00 16.41 -0.13
N ASN A 126 -18.45 16.84 -1.31
CA ASN A 126 -18.36 16.03 -2.51
C ASN A 126 -16.89 15.92 -2.95
N ILE A 127 -16.18 14.88 -2.50
CA ILE A 127 -14.72 14.77 -2.74
C ILE A 127 -14.39 14.53 -4.22
N SER A 128 -15.36 14.09 -5.03
CA SER A 128 -15.19 13.87 -6.47
C SER A 128 -14.78 15.15 -7.21
N GLU A 129 -15.23 16.32 -6.74
CA GLU A 129 -14.93 17.63 -7.33
C GLU A 129 -13.45 17.98 -7.27
N TYR A 130 -12.73 17.44 -6.27
CA TYR A 130 -11.30 17.70 -6.08
C TYR A 130 -10.40 16.70 -6.81
N TYR A 131 -10.94 15.64 -7.42
CA TYR A 131 -10.11 14.57 -7.99
C TYR A 131 -9.21 15.08 -9.12
N ASN A 132 -9.77 15.81 -10.08
CA ASN A 132 -9.02 16.29 -11.25
C ASN A 132 -7.97 17.34 -10.87
N GLU A 133 -8.35 18.31 -10.00
CA GLU A 133 -7.43 19.33 -9.46
C GLU A 133 -6.21 18.68 -8.78
N ARG A 134 -6.46 17.67 -7.93
CA ARG A 134 -5.40 16.95 -7.21
C ARG A 134 -4.51 16.11 -8.12
N LEU A 135 -5.11 15.47 -9.12
CA LEU A 135 -4.36 14.70 -10.11
C LEU A 135 -3.45 15.63 -10.92
N GLU A 136 -3.94 16.81 -11.30
CA GLU A 136 -3.14 17.84 -11.97
C GLU A 136 -2.02 18.36 -11.07
N GLU A 137 -2.30 18.65 -9.79
CA GLU A 137 -1.29 19.08 -8.81
C GLU A 137 -0.17 18.03 -8.65
N VAL A 138 -0.52 16.74 -8.57
CA VAL A 138 0.46 15.65 -8.53
C VAL A 138 1.25 15.54 -9.84
N ASN A 139 0.58 15.70 -10.99
CA ASN A 139 1.24 15.64 -12.30
C ASN A 139 2.19 16.82 -12.54
N ASN A 140 1.93 17.97 -11.92
CA ASN A 140 2.75 19.17 -12.01
C ASN A 140 3.94 19.19 -11.03
N LEU A 141 4.12 18.15 -10.20
CA LEU A 141 5.35 18.00 -9.40
C LEU A 141 6.57 17.90 -10.32
N GLU A 142 7.55 18.78 -10.11
CA GLU A 142 8.73 18.95 -10.96
C GLU A 142 9.66 17.73 -10.96
N THR A 143 9.86 17.12 -9.78
CA THR A 143 10.72 15.96 -9.60
C THR A 143 9.92 14.71 -9.29
N ASN A 144 10.47 13.54 -9.63
CA ASN A 144 9.86 12.28 -9.26
C ASN A 144 9.96 12.01 -7.76
N GLN A 145 11.07 12.41 -7.12
CA GLN A 145 11.24 12.32 -5.68
C GLN A 145 11.15 13.70 -5.05
N ILE A 146 10.21 13.88 -4.14
CA ILE A 146 9.93 15.16 -3.48
C ILE A 146 10.42 15.06 -2.04
N PHE A 147 11.62 15.59 -1.79
CA PHE A 147 12.24 15.59 -0.48
C PHE A 147 11.64 16.63 0.47
N PHE A 148 11.58 16.28 1.75
CA PHE A 148 11.07 17.13 2.82
C PHE A 148 11.72 16.82 4.16
N SER A 149 11.53 17.74 5.10
CA SER A 149 12.02 17.62 6.47
C SER A 149 10.89 17.26 7.43
N ILE A 150 11.20 16.49 8.48
CA ILE A 150 10.28 16.17 9.56
C ILE A 150 10.87 16.55 10.92
N TYR A 151 10.01 16.99 11.82
CA TYR A 151 10.35 17.33 13.20
C TYR A 151 9.32 16.79 14.18
N ASP A 152 9.71 16.72 15.45
CA ASP A 152 8.85 16.27 16.54
C ASP A 152 7.73 17.27 16.80
N ALA A 153 6.49 16.86 16.58
CA ALA A 153 5.28 17.64 16.85
C ALA A 153 4.50 17.09 18.05
N SER A 154 5.13 16.23 18.87
CA SER A 154 4.51 15.63 20.04
C SER A 154 4.19 16.66 21.10
N ASP A 155 3.18 16.38 21.89
CA ASP A 155 2.83 17.23 23.02
C ASP A 155 3.91 17.14 24.10
N ASN A 156 4.07 18.20 24.89
CA ASN A 156 5.20 18.34 25.83
C ASN A 156 5.24 17.16 26.82
N ILE A 157 6.46 16.74 27.20
CA ILE A 157 6.70 15.66 28.20
C ILE A 157 5.88 15.84 29.50
N LEU A 158 5.65 17.09 29.91
CA LEU A 158 4.87 17.43 31.10
C LEU A 158 3.38 17.02 31.01
N GLN A 159 2.83 16.84 29.81
CA GLN A 159 1.41 16.53 29.59
C GLN A 159 1.08 15.03 29.79
N ARG A 160 2.03 14.19 30.23
CA ARG A 160 1.87 12.73 30.47
C ARG A 160 1.34 11.94 29.26
N GLN A 161 1.42 12.47 28.05
CA GLN A 161 0.93 11.81 26.84
C GLN A 161 2.04 11.04 26.14
N ASN A 162 1.96 9.72 26.11
CA ASN A 162 2.91 8.85 25.41
C ASN A 162 2.55 8.67 23.92
N ARG A 163 2.54 9.77 23.15
CA ARG A 163 2.22 9.75 21.71
C ARG A 163 3.23 10.58 20.92
N GLY A 164 3.95 9.90 20.04
CA GLY A 164 4.90 10.46 19.09
C GLY A 164 4.19 10.98 17.86
N TYR A 165 4.42 12.25 17.55
CA TYR A 165 3.87 12.91 16.38
C TYR A 165 4.99 13.54 15.55
N ILE A 166 4.89 13.40 14.23
CA ILE A 166 5.77 14.09 13.28
C ILE A 166 5.00 15.16 12.51
N ARG A 167 5.70 16.19 12.07
CA ARG A 167 5.16 17.21 11.18
C ARG A 167 6.22 17.68 10.19
N SER A 168 5.77 18.20 9.06
CA SER A 168 6.58 18.95 8.12
C SER A 168 5.92 20.29 7.80
N ASP A 169 6.74 21.30 7.51
CA ASP A 169 6.29 22.61 7.00
C ASP A 169 6.39 22.70 5.47
N ASN A 170 6.96 21.70 4.79
CA ASN A 170 7.03 21.63 3.33
C ASN A 170 5.64 21.46 2.70
N SER A 171 5.41 22.04 1.51
CA SER A 171 4.12 21.99 0.79
C SER A 171 3.63 20.57 0.52
N ILE A 172 4.55 19.64 0.26
CA ILE A 172 4.24 18.22 0.01
C ILE A 172 3.44 17.58 1.16
N TRP A 173 3.65 18.04 2.39
CA TRP A 173 2.93 17.58 3.56
C TRP A 173 1.45 17.99 3.54
N ARG A 174 1.17 19.19 3.01
CA ARG A 174 -0.20 19.64 2.78
C ARG A 174 -0.84 18.84 1.66
N LEU A 175 -0.15 18.67 0.53
CA LEU A 175 -0.64 17.87 -0.60
C LEU A 175 -1.02 16.47 -0.13
N TRP A 176 -0.12 15.78 0.57
CA TRP A 176 -0.37 14.47 1.14
C TRP A 176 -1.68 14.40 1.95
N ARG A 177 -1.91 15.36 2.86
CA ARG A 177 -3.15 15.45 3.67
C ARG A 177 -4.42 15.70 2.85
N GLU A 178 -4.29 16.35 1.71
CA GLU A 178 -5.40 16.60 0.78
C GLU A 178 -5.68 15.40 -0.13
N LEU A 179 -4.70 14.55 -0.41
CA LEU A 179 -4.88 13.35 -1.22
C LEU A 179 -5.52 12.21 -0.43
N ILE A 180 -5.06 11.95 0.79
CA ILE A 180 -5.46 10.75 1.50
C ILE A 180 -6.93 10.73 1.92
N LEU A 181 -7.48 9.52 1.95
CA LEU A 181 -8.84 9.22 2.38
C LEU A 181 -8.84 8.53 3.77
N PRO A 182 -9.76 8.89 4.66
CA PRO A 182 -9.85 8.34 6.01
C PRO A 182 -10.16 6.86 5.98
N SER A 183 -9.69 6.13 7.00
CA SER A 183 -9.92 4.71 7.27
C SER A 183 -9.33 3.71 6.26
N ILE A 184 -9.26 4.07 4.98
CA ILE A 184 -8.81 3.20 3.88
C ILE A 184 -7.42 3.54 3.38
N SER A 185 -6.80 4.62 3.85
CA SER A 185 -5.41 4.92 3.50
C SER A 185 -4.50 4.55 4.63
N TYR A 186 -3.33 4.01 4.30
CA TYR A 186 -2.25 3.78 5.24
C TYR A 186 -0.94 4.29 4.69
N LEU A 187 -0.05 4.60 5.62
CA LEU A 187 1.31 5.05 5.37
C LEU A 187 2.26 3.90 5.63
N SER A 188 3.14 3.65 4.67
CA SER A 188 4.33 2.83 4.79
C SER A 188 5.56 3.72 4.74
N ILE A 189 6.52 3.52 5.63
CA ILE A 189 7.80 4.23 5.63
C ILE A 189 8.92 3.21 5.56
N LEU A 190 9.72 3.27 4.51
CA LEU A 190 10.94 2.46 4.38
C LEU A 190 12.15 3.27 4.85
N LYS A 191 13.00 2.66 5.68
CA LYS A 191 14.30 3.21 6.07
C LYS A 191 15.37 2.61 5.17
N LEU A 192 16.06 3.49 4.44
CA LEU A 192 16.92 3.11 3.32
C LEU A 192 18.35 3.58 3.56
N VAL A 193 19.34 2.76 3.19
CA VAL A 193 20.76 3.16 3.09
C VAL A 193 21.31 2.79 1.72
N PRO A 194 22.19 3.61 1.12
CA PRO A 194 22.83 3.25 -0.14
C PRO A 194 23.57 1.92 -0.04
N VAL A 195 23.50 1.09 -1.09
CA VAL A 195 24.25 -0.18 -1.14
C VAL A 195 25.76 0.07 -0.98
N ASP A 196 26.27 1.15 -1.59
CA ASP A 196 27.69 1.51 -1.60
C ASP A 196 28.21 2.07 -0.26
N ASN A 197 27.31 2.58 0.60
CA ASN A 197 27.69 3.14 1.90
C ASN A 197 26.62 2.84 2.96
N LYS A 198 26.78 1.70 3.63
CA LYS A 198 25.87 1.24 4.69
C LYS A 198 25.88 2.11 5.95
N ASN A 199 26.90 2.94 6.14
CA ASN A 199 27.04 3.85 7.29
C ASN A 199 26.52 5.26 6.99
N ALA A 200 26.03 5.51 5.76
CA ALA A 200 25.41 6.78 5.44
C ALA A 200 24.17 7.01 6.30
N GLU A 201 23.83 8.27 6.54
CA GLU A 201 22.55 8.60 7.14
C GLU A 201 21.40 8.00 6.33
N PRO A 202 20.36 7.48 6.98
CA PRO A 202 19.27 6.82 6.26
C PRO A 202 18.40 7.84 5.49
N LEU A 203 17.83 7.41 4.37
CA LEU A 203 16.68 8.06 3.76
C LEU A 203 15.39 7.42 4.26
N PHE A 204 14.30 8.18 4.27
CA PHE A 204 12.98 7.69 4.63
C PHE A 204 12.03 7.83 3.44
N TYR A 205 11.66 6.71 2.84
CA TYR A 205 10.70 6.70 1.74
C TYR A 205 9.28 6.56 2.29
N PHE A 206 8.51 7.64 2.21
CA PHE A 206 7.10 7.66 2.60
C PHE A 206 6.23 7.25 1.42
N ARG A 207 5.33 6.30 1.67
CA ARG A 207 4.44 5.73 0.66
C ARG A 207 3.02 5.70 1.19
N ILE A 208 2.11 6.24 0.41
CA ILE A 208 0.68 6.11 0.67
C ILE A 208 0.13 4.93 -0.12
N LEU A 209 -0.67 4.15 0.58
CA LEU A 209 -1.22 2.92 0.08
C LEU A 209 -2.70 2.89 0.45
N LEU A 210 -3.48 2.21 -0.39
CA LEU A 210 -4.92 2.09 -0.21
C LEU A 210 -5.26 0.66 0.21
N ASP A 211 -5.97 0.54 1.32
CA ASP A 211 -6.37 -0.70 1.94
C ASP A 211 -7.85 -0.97 1.64
N TYR A 212 -8.09 -1.74 0.58
CA TYR A 212 -9.42 -2.29 0.29
C TYR A 212 -9.73 -3.53 1.14
N GLN A 213 -8.77 -4.07 1.90
CA GLN A 213 -8.82 -5.42 2.48
C GLN A 213 -9.28 -5.46 3.95
N PHE A 214 -9.26 -4.34 4.68
CA PHE A 214 -9.60 -4.31 6.13
C PHE A 214 -11.07 -4.23 6.52
N ARG A 215 -11.98 -4.46 5.59
CA ARG A 215 -13.38 -4.69 5.93
C ARG A 215 -13.83 -5.98 5.28
N SER A 216 -14.67 -6.71 5.99
CA SER A 216 -15.60 -7.71 5.45
C SER A 216 -16.61 -7.11 4.46
N PHE A 217 -16.24 -6.07 3.71
CA PHE A 217 -16.92 -5.66 2.51
C PHE A 217 -16.28 -6.43 1.37
N VAL A 218 -17.08 -7.28 0.74
CA VAL A 218 -16.95 -7.48 -0.71
C VAL A 218 -16.79 -6.08 -1.32
N HIS A 219 -15.90 -5.91 -2.30
CA HIS A 219 -15.88 -4.70 -3.13
C HIS A 219 -17.31 -4.18 -3.27
N PRO A 220 -17.59 -2.90 -2.97
CA PRO A 220 -18.86 -2.25 -3.29
C PRO A 220 -18.94 -1.95 -4.80
N LYS A 221 -18.67 -3.00 -5.57
CA LYS A 221 -19.16 -3.31 -6.91
C LYS A 221 -19.75 -4.72 -6.96
N SER A 222 -20.11 -5.30 -5.81
CA SER A 222 -20.65 -6.67 -5.74
C SER A 222 -21.87 -6.83 -4.82
N LEU A 223 -22.42 -5.76 -4.25
CA LEU A 223 -23.72 -5.82 -3.57
C LEU A 223 -24.51 -4.55 -3.90
N THR A 224 -25.70 -4.77 -4.47
CA THR A 224 -26.84 -3.85 -4.73
C THR A 224 -26.62 -2.76 -5.79
N THR A 225 -27.45 -2.59 -6.83
CA THR A 225 -28.86 -2.93 -7.15
C THR A 225 -29.01 -2.73 -8.69
N GLU A 226 -29.94 -3.26 -9.49
CA GLU A 226 -31.16 -4.09 -9.43
C GLU A 226 -31.53 -4.36 -10.90
N GLU A 227 -32.12 -5.52 -11.23
CA GLU A 227 -33.23 -5.60 -12.20
C GLU A 227 -33.97 -6.95 -12.04
N GLU A 228 -35.18 -6.83 -11.48
CA GLU A 228 -36.40 -7.64 -11.71
C GLU A 228 -36.31 -9.18 -11.69
N LEU A 229 -36.65 -9.79 -10.55
CA LEU A 229 -37.38 -11.06 -10.53
C LEU A 229 -38.44 -11.04 -9.41
N GLU A 230 -39.61 -11.53 -9.77
CA GLU A 230 -40.89 -11.48 -9.08
C GLU A 230 -40.87 -12.09 -7.68
N LYS A 231 -41.82 -11.61 -6.87
CA LYS A 231 -42.14 -12.10 -5.53
C LYS A 231 -42.47 -13.59 -5.56
N GLU A 232 -41.76 -14.39 -4.78
CA GLU A 232 -42.32 -15.57 -4.09
C GLU A 232 -41.61 -15.75 -2.74
N GLU A 233 -42.39 -15.81 -1.67
CA GLU A 233 -41.97 -16.03 -0.29
C GLU A 233 -41.48 -17.47 -0.10
N ILE A 234 -40.22 -17.70 0.32
CA ILE A 234 -39.85 -18.93 1.04
C ILE A 234 -38.77 -18.63 2.11
N GLU A 235 -39.08 -19.10 3.32
CA GLU A 235 -38.32 -19.08 4.57
C GLU A 235 -36.87 -19.57 4.53
N SER A 236 -36.06 -18.94 5.39
CA SER A 236 -34.87 -19.42 6.12
C SER A 236 -34.08 -20.64 5.64
N GLY A 237 -32.78 -20.42 5.41
CA GLY A 237 -31.73 -21.44 5.60
C GLY A 237 -30.85 -21.69 4.37
N GLU A 238 -29.54 -21.73 4.61
CA GLU A 238 -28.44 -22.12 3.69
C GLU A 238 -27.86 -21.03 2.77
N ILE A 239 -26.64 -20.62 3.12
CA ILE A 239 -25.71 -19.86 2.27
C ILE A 239 -25.30 -20.76 1.08
N LYS A 240 -26.07 -20.70 -0.01
CA LYS A 240 -25.71 -21.34 -1.28
C LYS A 240 -24.48 -20.65 -1.87
N ARG A 241 -23.32 -21.31 -1.81
CA ARG A 241 -22.14 -20.96 -2.63
C ARG A 241 -22.52 -21.16 -4.10
N THR A 242 -22.82 -20.06 -4.79
CA THR A 242 -23.08 -20.04 -6.22
C THR A 242 -21.85 -20.60 -6.95
N HIS A 243 -21.95 -21.84 -7.42
CA HIS A 243 -20.92 -22.43 -8.27
C HIS A 243 -20.91 -21.61 -9.57
N ARG A 244 -19.85 -20.82 -9.78
CA ARG A 244 -19.65 -20.03 -10.99
C ARG A 244 -19.65 -21.00 -12.18
N LYS A 245 -20.60 -20.88 -13.11
CA LYS A 245 -20.67 -21.72 -14.32
C LYS A 245 -19.32 -21.70 -15.04
N GLY A 246 -18.73 -22.88 -15.28
CA GLY A 246 -17.43 -23.01 -15.97
C GLY A 246 -16.18 -23.00 -15.08
N SER A 247 -16.31 -22.75 -13.77
CA SER A 247 -15.18 -22.70 -12.83
C SER A 247 -14.40 -24.02 -12.74
N GLU A 248 -15.07 -25.17 -12.85
CA GLU A 248 -14.41 -26.48 -12.80
C GLU A 248 -13.58 -26.74 -14.06
N LYS A 249 -14.11 -26.34 -15.23
CA LYS A 249 -13.40 -26.47 -16.51
C LYS A 249 -12.14 -25.59 -16.50
N TYR A 250 -12.29 -24.32 -16.14
CA TYR A 250 -11.17 -23.38 -16.01
C TYR A 250 -10.10 -23.93 -15.05
N ARG A 251 -10.51 -24.35 -13.84
CA ARG A 251 -9.58 -24.91 -12.83
C ARG A 251 -8.79 -26.08 -13.39
N ARG A 252 -9.47 -27.02 -14.05
CA ARG A 252 -8.84 -28.20 -14.65
C ARG A 252 -7.86 -27.82 -15.76
N GLU A 253 -8.22 -26.90 -16.63
CA GLU A 253 -7.34 -26.46 -17.72
C GLU A 253 -6.09 -25.72 -17.21
N VAL A 254 -6.24 -24.87 -16.20
CA VAL A 254 -5.11 -24.20 -15.52
C VAL A 254 -4.15 -25.22 -14.90
N ILE A 255 -4.68 -26.18 -14.13
CA ILE A 255 -3.85 -27.21 -13.48
C ILE A 255 -3.22 -28.14 -14.53
N ASN A 256 -3.93 -28.49 -15.60
CA ASN A 256 -3.34 -29.31 -16.67
C ASN A 256 -2.18 -28.60 -17.38
N TYR A 257 -2.31 -27.29 -17.61
CA TYR A 257 -1.27 -26.49 -18.24
C TYR A 257 -0.08 -26.23 -17.28
N MET A 258 -0.39 -25.97 -16.01
CA MET A 258 0.59 -25.70 -14.95
C MET A 258 0.36 -26.69 -13.79
N PRO A 259 0.87 -27.94 -13.88
CA PRO A 259 0.52 -29.03 -12.96
C PRO A 259 1.21 -28.95 -11.59
N GLN A 260 2.00 -27.91 -11.36
CA GLN A 260 2.84 -27.79 -10.18
C GLN A 260 2.92 -26.34 -9.72
N CYS A 261 2.83 -26.12 -8.40
CA CYS A 261 3.13 -24.81 -7.82
C CYS A 261 4.62 -24.46 -8.01
N PRO A 262 4.97 -23.27 -8.52
CA PRO A 262 6.35 -22.94 -8.89
C PRO A 262 7.22 -22.67 -7.65
N PHE A 263 6.60 -22.44 -6.49
CA PHE A 263 7.27 -22.20 -5.22
C PHE A 263 7.42 -23.50 -4.41
N SER A 264 6.29 -24.11 -4.02
CA SER A 264 6.26 -25.28 -3.13
C SER A 264 6.54 -26.59 -3.84
N LYS A 265 6.49 -26.62 -5.19
CA LYS A 265 6.62 -27.83 -6.01
C LYS A 265 5.53 -28.88 -5.75
N ILE A 266 4.46 -28.52 -5.04
CA ILE A 266 3.31 -29.39 -4.81
C ILE A 266 2.61 -29.65 -6.14
N THR A 267 2.30 -30.92 -6.40
CA THR A 267 1.54 -31.40 -7.57
C THR A 267 0.18 -32.00 -7.18
N ASP A 268 -0.11 -32.14 -5.88
CA ASP A 268 -1.40 -32.64 -5.42
C ASP A 268 -2.49 -31.60 -5.70
N GLU A 269 -3.35 -31.87 -6.67
CA GLU A 269 -4.38 -30.96 -7.14
C GLU A 269 -5.32 -30.48 -6.03
N ARG A 270 -5.50 -31.28 -4.96
CA ARG A 270 -6.35 -30.91 -3.81
C ARG A 270 -5.78 -29.71 -3.04
N LEU A 271 -4.47 -29.50 -3.12
CA LEU A 271 -3.75 -28.41 -2.47
C LEU A 271 -3.41 -27.27 -3.44
N LEU A 272 -3.77 -27.39 -4.72
CA LEU A 272 -3.56 -26.33 -5.71
C LEU A 272 -4.80 -25.46 -5.86
N ILE A 273 -4.59 -24.17 -6.01
CA ILE A 273 -5.59 -23.16 -6.34
C ILE A 273 -5.29 -22.68 -7.75
N ALA A 274 -6.32 -22.62 -8.61
CA ALA A 274 -6.23 -21.95 -9.90
C ALA A 274 -6.48 -20.46 -9.66
N SER A 275 -5.41 -19.72 -9.43
CA SER A 275 -5.40 -18.30 -9.07
C SER A 275 -5.50 -17.45 -10.34
N HIS A 276 -6.48 -16.56 -10.44
CA HIS A 276 -6.62 -15.65 -11.57
C HIS A 276 -5.51 -14.60 -11.58
N ILE A 277 -4.87 -14.37 -12.74
CA ILE A 277 -3.86 -13.30 -12.88
C ILE A 277 -4.55 -11.93 -12.93
N LYS A 278 -5.47 -11.76 -13.88
CA LYS A 278 -6.43 -10.66 -13.91
C LYS A 278 -7.68 -11.12 -13.15
N PRO A 279 -8.05 -10.46 -12.03
CA PRO A 279 -9.12 -10.92 -11.16
C PRO A 279 -10.44 -11.14 -11.92
N TYR A 280 -11.08 -12.28 -11.70
CA TYR A 280 -12.33 -12.69 -12.35
C TYR A 280 -13.40 -11.57 -12.38
N ASN A 281 -13.58 -10.90 -11.24
CA ASN A 281 -14.59 -9.84 -11.10
C ASN A 281 -14.36 -8.67 -12.06
N ILE A 282 -13.09 -8.34 -12.36
CA ILE A 282 -12.75 -7.28 -13.32
C ILE A 282 -13.11 -7.72 -14.73
N CYS A 283 -12.79 -8.95 -15.12
CA CYS A 283 -13.15 -9.49 -16.43
C CYS A 283 -14.66 -9.43 -16.66
N ILE A 284 -15.46 -9.90 -15.69
CA ILE A 284 -16.93 -9.84 -15.79
C ILE A 284 -17.43 -8.40 -15.91
N LYS A 285 -16.89 -7.48 -15.10
CA LYS A 285 -17.29 -6.07 -15.12
C LYS A 285 -17.00 -5.40 -16.46
N ASN A 286 -15.87 -5.74 -17.09
CA ASN A 286 -15.49 -5.23 -18.40
C ASN A 286 -16.17 -5.98 -19.56
N LYS A 287 -17.05 -6.96 -19.26
CA LYS A 287 -17.71 -7.84 -20.24
C LYS A 287 -16.74 -8.73 -21.02
N GLU A 288 -15.60 -9.07 -20.44
CA GLU A 288 -14.54 -9.94 -20.97
C GLU A 288 -14.70 -11.37 -20.41
N ASN A 289 -15.85 -12.00 -20.67
CA ASN A 289 -16.18 -13.32 -20.12
C ASN A 289 -15.26 -14.43 -20.66
N ASP A 290 -14.73 -14.25 -21.86
CA ASP A 290 -13.70 -15.08 -22.48
C ASP A 290 -12.43 -15.10 -21.63
N GLN A 291 -11.92 -13.93 -21.23
CA GLN A 291 -10.73 -13.82 -20.38
C GLN A 291 -10.96 -14.37 -18.96
N ALA A 292 -12.20 -14.36 -18.47
CA ALA A 292 -12.55 -14.88 -17.16
C ALA A 292 -12.44 -16.42 -17.07
N LEU A 293 -12.60 -17.09 -18.20
CA LEU A 293 -12.57 -18.56 -18.34
C LEU A 293 -11.34 -19.07 -19.11
N ASP A 294 -10.46 -18.17 -19.55
CA ASP A 294 -9.21 -18.52 -20.23
C ASP A 294 -8.17 -19.08 -19.26
N TYR A 295 -7.67 -20.29 -19.51
CA TYR A 295 -6.65 -20.95 -18.69
C TYR A 295 -5.30 -20.19 -18.66
N LEU A 296 -5.01 -19.35 -19.66
CA LEU A 296 -3.83 -18.47 -19.64
C LEU A 296 -3.95 -17.33 -18.63
N ASN A 297 -5.17 -17.01 -18.19
CA ASN A 297 -5.44 -16.10 -17.09
C ASN A 297 -5.36 -16.79 -15.70
N GLY A 298 -4.69 -17.95 -15.58
CA GLY A 298 -4.65 -18.70 -14.32
C GLY A 298 -3.30 -19.32 -13.97
N LEU A 299 -2.85 -19.16 -12.73
CA LEU A 299 -1.66 -19.83 -12.19
C LEU A 299 -2.05 -20.89 -11.17
N ALA A 300 -1.38 -22.05 -11.20
CA ALA A 300 -1.55 -23.06 -10.16
C ALA A 300 -0.63 -22.74 -8.97
N LEU A 301 -1.21 -22.29 -7.86
CA LEU A 301 -0.49 -21.88 -6.66
C LEU A 301 -0.99 -22.65 -5.43
N SER A 302 -0.11 -22.93 -4.46
CA SER A 302 -0.56 -23.41 -3.14
C SER A 302 -1.11 -22.23 -2.32
N PRO A 303 -1.97 -22.47 -1.30
CA PRO A 303 -2.77 -21.43 -0.65
C PRO A 303 -1.98 -20.22 -0.13
N THR A 304 -0.77 -20.45 0.40
CA THR A 304 0.11 -19.38 0.86
C THR A 304 0.55 -18.46 -0.28
N TYR A 305 0.97 -19.01 -1.42
CA TYR A 305 1.48 -18.22 -2.55
C TYR A 305 0.35 -17.63 -3.39
N ASP A 306 -0.81 -18.30 -3.45
CA ASP A 306 -2.05 -17.73 -3.96
C ASP A 306 -2.38 -16.44 -3.21
N LYS A 307 -2.41 -16.49 -1.86
CA LYS A 307 -2.64 -15.29 -1.04
C LYS A 307 -1.58 -14.21 -1.27
N LEU A 308 -0.31 -14.57 -1.44
CA LEU A 308 0.73 -13.58 -1.71
C LEU A 308 0.52 -12.88 -3.05
N PHE A 309 0.11 -13.62 -4.08
CA PHE A 309 -0.10 -13.12 -5.43
C PHE A 309 -1.39 -12.31 -5.53
N ASP A 310 -2.53 -12.88 -5.11
CA ASP A 310 -3.85 -12.25 -5.14
C ASP A 310 -3.91 -10.93 -4.36
N GLN A 311 -3.14 -10.82 -3.27
CA GLN A 311 -3.07 -9.58 -2.47
C GLN A 311 -2.02 -8.59 -3.00
N GLY A 312 -1.26 -8.96 -4.04
CA GLY A 312 -0.28 -8.09 -4.68
C GLY A 312 1.05 -7.95 -3.93
N TYR A 313 1.42 -8.89 -3.06
CA TYR A 313 2.74 -8.91 -2.41
C TYR A 313 3.84 -9.45 -3.32
N ILE A 314 3.47 -10.23 -4.33
CA ILE A 314 4.39 -10.73 -5.37
C ILE A 314 3.77 -10.57 -6.75
N THR A 315 4.61 -10.49 -7.77
CA THR A 315 4.20 -10.53 -9.18
C THR A 315 5.32 -11.13 -10.03
N PHE A 316 5.14 -11.17 -11.35
CA PHE A 316 6.12 -11.72 -12.28
C PHE A 316 6.39 -10.77 -13.45
N THR A 317 7.63 -10.78 -13.94
CA THR A 317 7.99 -10.14 -15.21
C THR A 317 7.48 -10.96 -16.39
N ASN A 318 7.50 -10.39 -17.61
CA ASN A 318 7.15 -11.13 -18.84
C ASN A 318 8.10 -12.31 -19.11
N ASN A 319 9.29 -12.31 -18.50
CA ASN A 319 10.24 -13.42 -18.59
C ASN A 319 9.99 -14.51 -17.54
N GLY A 320 8.99 -14.34 -16.67
CA GLY A 320 8.66 -15.24 -15.57
C GLY A 320 9.53 -15.06 -14.32
N GLU A 321 10.27 -13.97 -14.20
CA GLU A 321 11.07 -13.68 -13.00
C GLU A 321 10.15 -13.21 -11.87
N LEU A 322 10.33 -13.77 -10.68
CA LEU A 322 9.61 -13.36 -9.48
C LEU A 322 10.04 -11.95 -9.03
N ILE A 323 9.06 -11.08 -8.83
CA ILE A 323 9.23 -9.79 -8.18
C ILE A 323 8.50 -9.80 -6.84
N CYS A 324 9.21 -9.42 -5.78
CA CYS A 324 8.69 -9.35 -4.42
C CYS A 324 8.49 -7.89 -4.00
N GLY A 325 7.32 -7.57 -3.45
CA GLY A 325 7.07 -6.29 -2.81
C GLY A 325 7.85 -6.10 -1.51
N THR A 326 7.78 -4.90 -0.98
CA THR A 326 8.48 -4.36 0.20
C THR A 326 7.57 -4.22 1.41
N GLN A 327 6.29 -4.60 1.28
CA GLN A 327 5.34 -4.58 2.39
C GLN A 327 5.59 -5.71 3.41
N LEU A 328 6.21 -6.81 2.98
CA LEU A 328 6.58 -7.90 3.87
C LEU A 328 8.00 -7.69 4.42
N SER A 329 8.17 -8.00 5.70
CA SER A 329 9.48 -7.91 6.35
C SER A 329 10.46 -8.96 5.82
N SER A 330 11.76 -8.68 5.93
CA SER A 330 12.82 -9.65 5.63
C SER A 330 12.65 -10.97 6.40
N TYR A 331 12.22 -10.89 7.66
CA TYR A 331 11.88 -12.07 8.47
C TYR A 331 10.75 -12.89 7.87
N THR A 332 9.70 -12.24 7.36
CA THR A 332 8.57 -12.92 6.71
C THR A 332 9.03 -13.61 5.43
N TRP A 333 9.82 -12.94 4.60
CA TRP A 333 10.38 -13.54 3.37
C TRP A 333 11.26 -14.76 3.65
N GLU A 334 12.08 -14.68 4.70
CA GLU A 334 12.89 -15.80 5.18
C GLU A 334 12.01 -17.00 5.57
N LYS A 335 10.92 -16.78 6.33
CA LYS A 335 9.98 -17.86 6.70
C LYS A 335 9.23 -18.45 5.50
N LEU A 336 9.06 -17.69 4.42
CA LEU A 336 8.49 -18.16 3.17
C LEU A 336 9.51 -18.87 2.26
N ASN A 337 10.78 -18.93 2.67
CA ASN A 337 11.92 -19.41 1.88
C ASN A 337 12.04 -18.71 0.51
N ILE A 338 11.74 -17.42 0.47
CA ILE A 338 11.87 -16.58 -0.73
C ILE A 338 12.99 -15.57 -0.50
N ASN A 339 13.95 -15.53 -1.42
CA ASN A 339 14.91 -14.43 -1.49
C ASN A 339 14.36 -13.34 -2.44
N PRO A 340 13.95 -12.17 -1.92
CA PRO A 340 13.34 -11.12 -2.74
C PRO A 340 14.30 -10.50 -3.77
N ASN A 341 15.62 -10.68 -3.60
CA ASN A 341 16.63 -10.12 -4.51
C ASN A 341 17.07 -11.10 -5.62
N ALA A 342 16.71 -12.39 -5.51
CA ALA A 342 17.27 -13.42 -6.39
C ALA A 342 16.72 -13.39 -7.82
N LYS A 343 15.57 -12.71 -8.05
CA LYS A 343 14.87 -12.63 -9.34
C LYS A 343 14.76 -13.99 -10.05
N ASN A 344 14.39 -15.02 -9.26
CA ASN A 344 14.33 -16.39 -9.76
C ASN A 344 13.31 -16.49 -10.90
N LYS A 345 13.73 -17.08 -12.04
CA LYS A 345 12.81 -17.44 -13.12
C LYS A 345 11.95 -18.62 -12.70
N MET A 346 10.66 -18.36 -12.52
CA MET A 346 9.68 -19.32 -12.04
C MET A 346 9.02 -20.04 -13.22
N ARG A 347 8.60 -21.29 -12.98
CA ARG A 347 7.93 -22.12 -13.99
C ARG A 347 6.45 -21.74 -14.11
N ILE A 348 6.19 -20.52 -14.54
CA ILE A 348 4.83 -19.99 -14.74
C ILE A 348 4.38 -20.04 -16.20
N PHE A 349 5.28 -20.40 -17.13
CA PHE A 349 5.03 -20.44 -18.59
C PHE A 349 4.40 -19.11 -19.07
N PRO A 350 5.18 -18.01 -19.04
CA PRO A 350 4.66 -16.66 -19.25
C PRO A 350 4.20 -16.39 -20.69
N GLU A 351 4.52 -17.28 -21.63
CA GLU A 351 4.12 -17.19 -23.04
C GLU A 351 2.59 -17.05 -23.14
N ASP A 352 2.12 -16.07 -23.92
CA ASP A 352 0.71 -15.71 -24.10
C ASP A 352 -0.03 -15.21 -22.83
N ARG A 353 0.66 -15.07 -21.68
CA ARG A 353 0.10 -14.52 -20.42
C ARG A 353 0.45 -13.05 -20.18
N GLU A 354 1.26 -12.47 -21.05
CA GLU A 354 1.90 -11.16 -20.88
C GLU A 354 0.87 -10.07 -20.57
N MET A 355 -0.24 -10.03 -21.32
CA MET A 355 -1.33 -9.06 -21.09
C MET A 355 -1.93 -9.17 -19.68
N TYR A 356 -2.12 -10.39 -19.17
CA TYR A 356 -2.65 -10.60 -17.82
C TYR A 356 -1.62 -10.22 -16.76
N LEU A 357 -0.37 -10.62 -16.94
CA LEU A 357 0.71 -10.26 -16.02
C LEU A 357 0.90 -8.74 -15.97
N ASP A 358 0.78 -8.06 -17.11
CA ASP A 358 0.85 -6.60 -17.18
C ASP A 358 -0.32 -5.93 -16.47
N TYR A 359 -1.52 -6.50 -16.58
CA TYR A 359 -2.66 -6.06 -15.76
C TYR A 359 -2.36 -6.22 -14.26
N HIS A 360 -1.86 -7.39 -13.85
CA HIS A 360 -1.54 -7.67 -12.45
C HIS A 360 -0.49 -6.70 -11.90
N ARG A 361 0.61 -6.46 -12.62
CA ARG A 361 1.65 -5.50 -12.22
C ARG A 361 1.11 -4.08 -12.03
N ASN A 362 0.21 -3.66 -12.90
CA ASN A 362 -0.29 -2.29 -12.91
C ASN A 362 -1.46 -2.02 -11.95
N ASN A 363 -2.23 -3.07 -11.59
CA ASN A 363 -3.51 -2.90 -10.87
C ASN A 363 -3.64 -3.74 -9.59
N VAL A 364 -2.87 -4.82 -9.44
CA VAL A 364 -2.97 -5.72 -8.28
C VAL A 364 -1.73 -5.60 -7.40
N PHE A 365 -0.55 -5.56 -8.01
CA PHE A 365 0.71 -5.42 -7.31
C PHE A 365 0.74 -4.10 -6.52
N GLN A 366 1.16 -4.20 -5.26
CA GLN A 366 1.03 -3.09 -4.32
C GLN A 366 2.11 -2.01 -4.50
N ASP A 367 3.31 -2.43 -4.92
CA ASP A 367 4.47 -1.56 -5.06
C ASP A 367 4.70 -1.12 -6.51
N ASP A 368 5.65 -0.19 -6.69
CA ASP A 368 6.13 0.17 -8.00
C ASP A 368 7.15 -0.88 -8.47
N ILE A 369 6.92 -1.41 -9.67
CA ILE A 369 7.82 -2.42 -10.22
C ILE A 369 9.15 -1.82 -10.69
N ASP A 370 9.13 -0.56 -11.13
CA ASP A 370 10.32 0.12 -11.63
C ASP A 370 11.32 0.38 -10.50
N ASP A 371 10.82 0.52 -9.27
CA ASP A 371 11.64 0.60 -8.06
C ASP A 371 12.31 -0.75 -7.72
N LEU A 372 11.84 -1.87 -8.26
CA LEU A 372 12.28 -3.22 -7.89
C LEU A 372 13.07 -3.95 -8.98
N ILE A 373 13.03 -3.46 -10.22
CA ILE A 373 13.74 -4.04 -11.38
C ILE A 373 15.12 -3.44 -11.55
#